data_AF-A0AAU7E036-F1
#
_entry.id   AF-A0AAU7E036-F1
#
_cell.length_a   1.000
_cell.length_b   1.000
_cell.length_c   1.000
_cell.angle_alpha   90.00
_cell.angle_beta   90.00
_cell.angle_gamma   90.00
#
_symmetry.space_group_name_H-M   'P 1'
#
loop_
_entity.id
_entity.type
_entity.pdbx_description
1 polymer ?
#
loop_
_entity_poly.entity_id
_entity_poly.type
_entity_poly.pdbx_seq_one_letter_code
_entity_poly.pdbx_strand_id
1 'polypeptide(L)'
;MNTVRTTNVAAKQTPPWMYSSAGSFTQWTWDGDHSAAAQEHFVASITRQGDLWEWDVVANGGGQTVRLRQGQGMDFDHCEQQVLETVGKSFATAAPHLGLGTRASHMYTLQNGTVLDLSEANGQNVRLRLTTGGSVEGTLATGGWGLTITMQDGRSVLVQPASVVRVEPL
;
A
#
# COMPACT_ATOMS: atom_id res chain seq x y z
N MET A 1 -0.69 -25.47 -28.42
CA MET A 1 -1.01 -24.26 -27.63
C MET A 1 -0.83 -24.62 -26.17
N ASN A 2 0.31 -24.25 -25.57
CA ASN A 2 0.58 -24.48 -24.15
C ASN A 2 0.35 -23.18 -23.39
N THR A 3 -0.66 -23.17 -22.53
CA THR A 3 -0.92 -22.10 -21.58
C THR A 3 0.19 -22.12 -20.53
N VAL A 4 1.10 -21.15 -20.60
CA VAL A 4 2.06 -20.89 -19.52
C VAL A 4 1.27 -20.31 -18.35
N ARG A 5 0.91 -21.13 -17.37
CA ARG A 5 0.61 -20.66 -16.02
C ARG A 5 1.95 -20.40 -15.36
N THR A 6 2.39 -19.16 -15.33
CA THR A 6 3.55 -18.73 -14.54
C THR A 6 3.18 -18.81 -13.06
N THR A 7 3.45 -19.96 -12.45
CA THR A 7 3.56 -20.13 -11.01
C THR A 7 4.77 -19.33 -10.53
N ASN A 8 4.52 -18.14 -10.03
CA ASN A 8 5.42 -17.41 -9.12
C ASN A 8 4.56 -16.52 -8.21
N VAL A 9 3.67 -17.16 -7.44
CA VAL A 9 3.11 -16.53 -6.25
C VAL A 9 4.05 -16.92 -5.12
N ALA A 10 5.05 -16.07 -4.84
CA ALA A 10 5.71 -16.12 -3.54
C ALA A 10 4.60 -16.17 -2.49
N ALA A 11 4.65 -17.14 -1.57
CA ALA A 11 3.59 -17.40 -0.60
C ALA A 11 3.13 -16.06 0.00
N LYS A 12 1.87 -15.66 -0.28
CA LYS A 12 1.26 -14.47 0.32
C LYS A 12 1.44 -14.64 1.82
N GLN A 13 2.33 -13.86 2.43
CA GLN A 13 2.44 -13.86 3.87
C GLN A 13 1.13 -13.26 4.38
N THR A 14 0.43 -14.01 5.23
CA THR A 14 -0.85 -13.59 5.78
C THR A 14 -0.57 -12.65 6.96
N PRO A 15 -1.26 -11.50 7.08
CA PRO A 15 -1.16 -10.68 8.28
C PRO A 15 -1.50 -11.50 9.54
N PRO A 16 -0.84 -11.23 10.69
CA PRO A 16 -1.07 -11.96 11.92
C PRO A 16 -2.38 -11.51 12.60
N TRP A 17 -3.51 -11.77 11.95
CA TRP A 17 -4.83 -11.40 12.43
C TRP A 17 -5.20 -12.12 13.72
N MET A 18 -5.48 -11.35 14.77
CA MET A 18 -6.17 -11.79 15.97
C MET A 18 -7.67 -11.76 15.74
N TYR A 19 -8.32 -12.93 15.84
CA TYR A 19 -9.75 -13.07 15.62
C TYR A 19 -10.55 -12.93 16.93
N SER A 20 -11.66 -12.22 16.89
CA SER A 20 -12.67 -12.19 17.94
C SER A 20 -14.09 -12.13 17.35
N SER A 21 -15.07 -12.65 18.08
CA SER A 21 -16.48 -12.61 17.66
C SER A 21 -17.42 -12.54 18.84
N ALA A 22 -18.48 -11.74 18.70
CA ALA A 22 -19.55 -11.60 19.67
C ALA A 22 -20.91 -11.44 18.95
N GLY A 23 -21.75 -12.47 19.01
CA GLY A 23 -23.02 -12.48 18.28
C GLY A 23 -22.82 -12.37 16.77
N SER A 24 -23.44 -11.36 16.14
CA SER A 24 -23.29 -11.07 14.71
C SER A 24 -22.08 -10.20 14.37
N PHE A 25 -21.30 -9.78 15.38
CA PHE A 25 -20.09 -9.00 15.21
C PHE A 25 -18.87 -9.93 15.16
N THR A 26 -18.05 -9.76 14.14
CA THR A 26 -16.75 -10.43 14.00
C THR A 26 -15.67 -9.38 13.74
N GLN A 27 -14.50 -9.56 14.32
CA GLN A 27 -13.38 -8.65 14.15
C GLN A 27 -12.06 -9.42 14.01
N TRP A 28 -11.25 -8.96 13.07
CA TRP A 28 -9.85 -9.34 12.92
C TRP A 28 -9.01 -8.11 13.20
N THR A 29 -8.04 -8.23 14.10
CA THR A 29 -7.15 -7.14 14.49
C THR A 29 -5.71 -7.54 14.26
N TRP A 30 -4.94 -6.69 13.60
CA TRP A 30 -3.51 -6.84 13.43
C TRP A 30 -2.83 -5.67 14.13
N ASP A 31 -2.09 -5.98 15.19
CA ASP A 31 -1.20 -5.05 15.88
C ASP A 31 0.23 -5.29 15.40
N GLY A 32 0.92 -4.23 14.98
CA GLY A 32 2.28 -4.33 14.45
C GLY A 32 3.08 -3.07 14.71
N ASP A 33 4.37 -3.22 14.96
CA ASP A 33 5.29 -2.09 15.04
C ASP A 33 5.47 -1.48 13.64
N HIS A 34 5.49 -0.14 13.54
CA HIS A 34 5.85 0.54 12.28
C HIS A 34 7.21 1.24 12.34
N SER A 35 7.82 1.32 13.51
CA SER A 35 9.21 1.75 13.66
C SER A 35 9.96 0.87 14.65
N ALA A 36 11.28 1.06 14.75
CA ALA A 36 12.10 0.34 15.73
C ALA A 36 11.90 0.87 17.17
N ALA A 37 11.06 1.89 17.37
CA ALA A 37 10.74 2.43 18.69
C ALA A 37 9.52 1.69 19.28
N ALA A 38 9.67 1.15 20.50
CA ALA A 38 8.67 0.33 21.19
C ALA A 38 7.31 1.01 21.50
N GLN A 39 7.13 2.27 21.11
CA GLN A 39 5.89 3.03 21.30
C GLN A 39 5.22 3.43 19.98
N GLU A 40 5.79 3.02 18.84
CA GLU A 40 5.34 3.37 17.50
C GLU A 40 4.80 2.14 16.77
N HIS A 41 3.51 1.89 16.98
CA HIS A 41 2.78 0.74 16.44
C HIS A 41 1.55 1.19 15.66
N PHE A 42 1.04 0.33 14.81
CA PHE A 42 -0.24 0.51 14.15
C PHE A 42 -1.18 -0.62 14.54
N VAL A 43 -2.47 -0.31 14.53
CA VAL A 43 -3.52 -1.29 14.65
C VAL A 43 -4.36 -1.22 13.38
N ALA A 44 -4.37 -2.31 12.64
CA ALA A 44 -5.33 -2.54 11.58
C ALA A 44 -6.47 -3.40 12.10
N SER A 45 -7.69 -3.11 11.66
CA SER A 45 -8.84 -3.95 11.95
C SER A 45 -9.73 -4.13 10.75
N ILE A 46 -10.33 -5.31 10.65
CA ILE A 46 -11.43 -5.61 9.73
C ILE A 46 -12.58 -6.07 10.61
N THR A 47 -13.76 -5.49 10.42
CA THR A 47 -14.97 -5.87 11.15
C THR A 47 -16.02 -6.34 10.18
N ARG A 48 -16.85 -7.28 10.65
CA ARG A 48 -18.07 -7.70 9.99
C ARG A 48 -19.22 -7.58 10.97
N GLN A 49 -20.25 -6.84 10.58
CA GLN A 49 -21.53 -6.78 11.31
C GLN A 49 -22.68 -7.09 10.35
N GLY A 50 -23.25 -8.29 10.46
CA GLY A 50 -24.19 -8.78 9.45
C GLY A 50 -23.51 -8.94 8.09
N ASP A 51 -23.97 -8.22 7.08
CA ASP A 51 -23.39 -8.23 5.73
C ASP A 51 -22.46 -7.04 5.46
N LEU A 52 -22.30 -6.13 6.43
CA LEU A 52 -21.41 -5.00 6.32
C LEU A 52 -19.98 -5.39 6.70
N TRP A 53 -19.04 -5.09 5.82
CA TRP A 53 -17.60 -5.20 6.08
C TRP A 53 -16.97 -3.82 6.14
N GLU A 54 -16.21 -3.57 7.22
CA GLU A 54 -15.48 -2.32 7.41
C GLU A 54 -14.03 -2.61 7.74
N TRP A 55 -13.17 -1.64 7.49
CA TRP A 55 -11.75 -1.71 7.84
C TRP A 55 -11.24 -0.36 8.32
N ASP A 56 -10.26 -0.39 9.21
CA ASP A 56 -9.60 0.79 9.78
C ASP A 56 -8.11 0.49 10.01
N VAL A 57 -7.26 1.50 9.82
CA VAL A 57 -5.85 1.46 10.18
C VAL A 57 -5.51 2.73 10.95
N VAL A 58 -5.08 2.56 12.19
CA VAL A 58 -4.63 3.64 13.07
C VAL A 58 -3.15 3.46 13.39
N ALA A 59 -2.42 4.55 13.51
CA ALA A 59 -1.05 4.59 14.00
C ALA A 59 -1.03 5.23 15.39
N ASN A 60 -0.21 4.70 16.28
CA ASN A 60 0.05 5.20 17.61
C ASN A 60 1.53 5.59 17.66
N GLY A 61 1.81 6.88 17.84
CA GLY A 61 3.18 7.38 17.96
C GLY A 61 3.24 8.63 18.84
N GLY A 62 4.26 8.74 19.69
CA GLY A 62 4.43 9.91 20.56
C GLY A 62 3.27 10.18 21.52
N GLY A 63 2.50 9.15 21.91
CA GLY A 63 1.35 9.28 22.79
C GLY A 63 0.05 9.74 22.12
N GLN A 64 0.00 9.81 20.79
CA GLN A 64 -1.22 10.13 20.03
C GLN A 64 -1.61 9.01 19.07
N THR A 65 -2.91 8.74 19.01
CA THR A 65 -3.53 7.87 18.00
C THR A 65 -3.98 8.71 16.82
N VAL A 66 -3.49 8.38 15.63
CA VAL A 66 -3.88 9.01 14.37
C VAL A 66 -4.49 7.96 13.46
N ARG A 67 -5.70 8.20 12.97
CA ARG A 67 -6.30 7.36 11.93
C ARG A 67 -5.62 7.63 10.59
N LEU A 68 -5.02 6.60 10.01
CA LEU A 68 -4.39 6.68 8.69
C LEU A 68 -5.45 6.62 7.60
N ARG A 69 -6.34 5.60 7.68
CA ARG A 69 -7.43 5.43 6.72
C ARG A 69 -8.46 4.43 7.25
N GLN A 70 -9.69 4.58 6.78
CA GLN A 70 -10.80 3.66 7.04
C GLN A 70 -11.67 3.54 5.79
N GLY A 71 -12.49 2.50 5.72
CA GLY A 71 -13.45 2.33 4.65
C GLY A 71 -14.36 1.13 4.84
N GLN A 72 -15.14 0.86 3.80
CA GLN A 72 -16.00 -0.32 3.71
C GLN A 72 -15.50 -1.21 2.58
N GLY A 73 -15.80 -2.50 2.67
CA GLY A 73 -15.46 -3.49 1.65
C GLY A 73 -16.63 -4.39 1.33
N MET A 74 -16.47 -5.18 0.26
CA MET A 74 -17.45 -6.21 -0.12
C MET A 74 -17.28 -7.50 0.68
N ASP A 75 -16.05 -7.79 1.09
CA ASP A 75 -15.65 -9.00 1.81
C ASP A 75 -14.34 -8.78 2.57
N PHE A 76 -13.90 -9.83 3.27
CA PHE A 76 -12.64 -9.83 4.02
C PHE A 76 -11.43 -9.57 3.10
N ASP A 77 -11.37 -10.20 1.94
CA ASP A 77 -10.21 -10.11 1.04
C ASP A 77 -10.01 -8.70 0.50
N HIS A 78 -11.11 -8.02 0.15
CA HIS A 78 -11.08 -6.62 -0.24
C HIS A 78 -10.60 -5.73 0.90
N CYS A 79 -11.15 -5.90 2.10
CA CYS A 79 -10.73 -5.15 3.29
C CYS A 79 -9.24 -5.38 3.60
N GLU A 80 -8.77 -6.64 3.51
CA GLU A 80 -7.36 -6.99 3.74
C GLU A 80 -6.44 -6.32 2.73
N GLN A 81 -6.82 -6.26 1.45
CA GLN A 81 -6.05 -5.53 0.44
C GLN A 81 -5.95 -4.04 0.77
N GLN A 82 -7.04 -3.41 1.21
CA GLN A 82 -7.04 -2.00 1.59
C GLN A 82 -6.20 -1.71 2.84
N VAL A 83 -6.24 -2.61 3.82
CA VAL A 83 -5.36 -2.56 5.00
C VAL A 83 -3.89 -2.66 4.59
N LEU A 84 -3.54 -3.67 3.80
CA LEU A 84 -2.17 -3.91 3.35
C LEU A 84 -1.62 -2.71 2.55
N GLU A 85 -2.43 -2.14 1.66
CA GLU A 85 -2.09 -0.91 0.93
C GLU A 85 -1.87 0.26 1.88
N THR A 86 -2.76 0.45 2.86
CA THR A 86 -2.67 1.55 3.81
C THR A 86 -1.41 1.44 4.68
N VAL A 87 -1.13 0.25 5.21
CA VAL A 87 0.09 -0.02 6.00
C VAL A 87 1.33 0.19 5.14
N GLY A 88 1.37 -0.41 3.94
CA GLY A 88 2.51 -0.30 3.03
C GLY A 88 2.83 1.14 2.60
N LYS A 89 1.79 1.96 2.35
CA LYS A 89 1.97 3.35 1.91
C LYS A 89 2.17 4.34 3.07
N SER A 90 1.79 3.96 4.29
CA SER A 90 2.00 4.81 5.46
C SER A 90 3.36 4.60 6.10
N PHE A 91 3.97 3.42 5.92
CA PHE A 91 5.23 3.06 6.58
C PHE A 91 6.24 2.52 5.57
N ALA A 92 7.30 3.28 5.32
CA ALA A 92 8.30 2.98 4.29
C ALA A 92 9.19 1.76 4.60
N THR A 93 9.25 1.31 5.86
CA THR A 93 10.16 0.23 6.27
C THR A 93 9.44 -1.11 6.24
N ALA A 94 9.93 -2.05 5.43
CA ALA A 94 9.39 -3.41 5.31
C ALA A 94 9.61 -4.27 6.55
N ALA A 95 10.78 -4.14 7.21
CA ALA A 95 11.19 -5.00 8.33
C ALA A 95 10.24 -4.97 9.56
N PRO A 96 9.70 -3.82 9.99
CA PRO A 96 8.75 -3.74 11.11
C PRO A 96 7.45 -4.52 10.94
N HIS A 97 6.94 -4.68 9.71
CA HIS A 97 5.66 -5.33 9.42
C HIS A 97 5.80 -6.60 8.55
N LEU A 98 6.92 -7.32 8.70
CA LEU A 98 7.24 -8.58 8.01
C LEU A 98 7.28 -8.49 6.47
N GLY A 99 7.38 -7.29 5.91
CA GLY A 99 7.33 -7.08 4.47
C GLY A 99 5.94 -7.28 3.84
N LEU A 100 4.88 -7.34 4.66
CA LEU A 100 3.50 -7.55 4.22
C LEU A 100 2.95 -6.38 3.39
N GLY A 101 3.31 -5.16 3.76
CA GLY A 101 2.94 -3.93 3.06
C GLY A 101 3.86 -3.60 1.89
N THR A 102 4.95 -4.35 1.69
CA THR A 102 5.98 -3.95 0.73
C THR A 102 5.50 -4.04 -0.70
N ARG A 103 4.75 -5.10 -1.09
CA ARG A 103 4.20 -5.12 -2.44
C ARG A 103 3.13 -4.04 -2.63
N ALA A 104 2.23 -3.88 -1.67
CA ALA A 104 1.14 -2.91 -1.75
C ALA A 104 1.62 -1.45 -1.72
N SER A 105 2.76 -1.15 -1.09
CA SER A 105 3.42 0.15 -1.12
C SER A 105 3.93 0.53 -2.51
N HIS A 106 4.10 -0.46 -3.39
CA HIS A 106 4.50 -0.30 -4.78
C HIS A 106 3.32 -0.38 -5.76
N MET A 107 2.10 -0.69 -5.30
CA MET A 107 0.91 -0.75 -6.15
C MET A 107 0.27 0.63 -6.29
N TYR A 108 0.04 1.08 -7.52
CA TYR A 108 -0.54 2.37 -7.80
C TYR A 108 -1.61 2.29 -8.88
N THR A 109 -2.79 2.83 -8.59
CA THR A 109 -3.85 3.01 -9.58
C THR A 109 -3.58 4.29 -10.36
N LEU A 110 -3.34 4.14 -11.66
CA LEU A 110 -3.18 5.24 -12.60
C LEU A 110 -4.52 5.91 -12.92
N GLN A 111 -4.47 7.02 -13.65
CA GLN A 111 -5.66 7.76 -14.07
C GLN A 111 -6.71 6.90 -14.79
N ASN A 112 -6.26 5.95 -15.61
CA ASN A 112 -7.13 5.09 -16.41
C ASN A 112 -7.71 3.89 -15.61
N GLY A 113 -7.49 3.85 -14.29
CA GLY A 113 -7.91 2.75 -13.42
C GLY A 113 -6.99 1.53 -13.47
N THR A 114 -5.91 1.56 -14.27
CA THR A 114 -4.92 0.48 -14.31
C THR A 114 -4.15 0.47 -13.01
N VAL A 115 -4.10 -0.68 -12.34
CA VAL A 115 -3.25 -0.89 -11.17
C VAL A 115 -1.89 -1.39 -11.65
N LEU A 116 -0.83 -0.65 -11.34
CA LEU A 116 0.56 -1.01 -11.66
C LEU A 116 1.31 -1.41 -10.41
N ASP A 117 2.08 -2.49 -10.52
CA ASP A 117 3.12 -2.85 -9.56
C ASP A 117 4.43 -2.19 -9.99
N LEU A 118 4.91 -1.22 -9.20
CA LEU A 118 6.13 -0.46 -9.49
C LEU A 118 7.34 -0.95 -8.67
N SER A 119 7.26 -2.15 -8.08
CA SER A 119 8.33 -2.69 -7.24
C SER A 119 9.66 -2.80 -8.01
N GLU A 120 9.62 -3.30 -9.25
CA GLU A 120 10.81 -3.42 -10.11
C GLU A 120 11.33 -2.06 -10.62
N ALA A 121 10.44 -1.08 -10.77
CA ALA A 121 10.80 0.26 -11.20
C ALA A 121 11.37 1.13 -10.07
N ASN A 122 11.18 0.73 -8.81
CA ASN A 122 11.67 1.47 -7.66
C ASN A 122 13.21 1.57 -7.66
N GLY A 123 13.72 2.78 -7.53
CA GLY A 123 15.15 3.10 -7.64
C GLY A 123 15.69 3.15 -9.07
N GLN A 124 14.85 2.93 -10.09
CA GLN A 124 15.26 2.97 -11.49
C GLN A 124 14.96 4.33 -12.13
N ASN A 125 15.66 4.66 -13.21
CA ASN A 125 15.33 5.81 -14.03
C ASN A 125 14.10 5.52 -14.87
N VAL A 126 13.11 6.42 -14.79
CA VAL A 126 11.84 6.30 -15.51
C VAL A 126 11.42 7.64 -16.10
N ARG A 127 10.51 7.56 -17.08
CA ARG A 127 9.71 8.67 -17.57
C ARG A 127 8.26 8.45 -17.17
N LEU A 128 7.67 9.45 -16.49
CA LEU A 128 6.25 9.52 -16.22
C LEU A 128 5.57 10.39 -17.28
N ARG A 129 4.57 9.85 -17.98
CA ARG A 129 3.68 10.61 -18.88
C ARG A 129 2.49 11.12 -18.08
N LEU A 130 2.25 12.42 -18.11
CA LEU A 130 1.20 13.06 -17.33
C LEU A 130 -0.06 13.32 -18.15
N THR A 131 -1.21 13.40 -17.48
CA THR A 131 -2.51 13.73 -18.08
C THR A 131 -2.55 15.14 -18.69
N THR A 132 -1.68 16.03 -18.23
CA THR A 132 -1.50 17.38 -18.77
C THR A 132 -0.74 17.41 -20.12
N GLY A 133 -0.28 16.25 -20.61
CA GLY A 133 0.52 16.12 -21.84
C GLY A 133 2.03 16.26 -21.61
N GLY A 134 2.47 16.66 -20.42
CA GLY A 134 3.88 16.76 -20.05
C GLY A 134 4.52 15.42 -19.65
N SER A 135 5.82 15.45 -19.38
CA SER A 135 6.54 14.33 -18.78
C SER A 135 7.51 14.75 -17.69
N VAL A 136 7.74 13.86 -16.75
CA VAL A 136 8.74 14.01 -15.68
C VAL A 136 9.70 12.83 -15.79
N GLU A 137 11.00 13.11 -15.78
CA GLU A 137 12.06 12.10 -15.91
C GLU A 137 13.00 12.15 -14.70
N GLY A 138 13.43 10.99 -14.25
CA GLY A 138 14.37 10.86 -13.15
C GLY A 138 14.30 9.50 -12.47
N THR A 139 14.96 9.37 -11.32
CA THR A 139 14.95 8.16 -10.52
C THR A 139 13.64 8.07 -9.73
N LEU A 140 12.92 6.96 -9.87
CA LEU A 140 11.67 6.70 -9.15
C LEU A 140 11.94 6.26 -7.72
N ALA A 141 11.24 6.86 -6.78
CA ALA A 141 11.06 6.34 -5.43
C ALA A 141 9.57 6.16 -5.13
N THR A 142 9.24 4.97 -4.65
CA THR A 142 7.91 4.56 -4.16
C THR A 142 7.95 4.39 -2.64
N GLY A 143 6.81 4.14 -2.00
CA GLY A 143 6.74 4.04 -0.52
C GLY A 143 5.90 5.14 0.12
N GLY A 144 4.84 5.56 -0.58
CA GLY A 144 3.90 6.58 -0.15
C GLY A 144 2.69 6.62 -1.07
N TRP A 145 1.76 7.54 -0.83
CA TRP A 145 0.59 7.74 -1.69
C TRP A 145 0.90 8.43 -3.02
N GLY A 146 2.10 9.02 -3.14
CA GLY A 146 2.61 9.60 -4.37
C GLY A 146 3.83 8.86 -4.91
N LEU A 147 4.18 9.18 -6.15
CA LEU A 147 5.43 8.77 -6.79
C LEU A 147 6.43 9.92 -6.67
N THR A 148 7.59 9.67 -6.07
CA THR A 148 8.65 10.69 -6.00
C THR A 148 9.62 10.47 -7.16
N ILE A 149 9.86 11.51 -7.95
CA ILE A 149 10.90 11.49 -9.00
C ILE A 149 12.02 12.44 -8.62
N THR A 150 13.24 11.89 -8.49
CA THR A 150 14.46 12.68 -8.31
C THR A 150 15.09 12.94 -9.67
N MET A 151 15.11 14.20 -10.09
CA MET A 151 15.69 14.65 -11.36
C MET A 151 17.23 14.66 -11.30
N GLN A 152 17.88 14.76 -12.46
CA GLN A 152 19.35 14.80 -12.55
C GLN A 152 19.99 15.98 -11.79
N ASP A 153 19.25 17.08 -11.62
CA ASP A 153 19.71 18.25 -10.85
C ASP A 153 19.52 18.09 -9.33
N GLY A 154 19.10 16.90 -8.87
CA GLY A 154 18.88 16.58 -7.47
C GLY A 154 17.53 17.05 -6.92
N ARG A 155 16.72 17.80 -7.69
CA ARG A 155 15.37 18.19 -7.25
C ARG A 155 14.45 16.97 -7.25
N SER A 156 13.58 16.90 -6.24
CA SER A 156 12.54 15.89 -6.13
C SER A 156 11.17 16.48 -6.40
N VAL A 157 10.34 15.77 -7.17
CA VAL A 157 8.95 16.13 -7.42
C VAL A 157 8.05 14.98 -6.99
N LEU A 158 7.02 15.32 -6.20
CA LEU A 158 5.95 14.39 -5.86
C LEU A 158 4.87 14.43 -6.95
N VAL A 159 4.63 13.29 -7.59
CA VAL A 159 3.63 13.11 -8.64
C VAL A 159 2.49 12.25 -8.11
N GLN A 160 1.26 12.72 -8.29
CA GLN A 160 0.08 11.96 -7.92
C GLN A 160 -0.15 10.82 -8.94
N PRO A 161 -0.36 9.56 -8.52
CA PRO A 161 -0.59 8.45 -9.45
C PRO A 161 -1.77 8.69 -10.40
N ALA A 162 -2.80 9.37 -9.90
CA ALA A 162 -3.99 9.75 -10.68
C ALA A 162 -3.69 10.81 -11.77
N SER A 163 -2.53 11.46 -11.79
CA SER A 163 -2.10 12.33 -12.89
C SER A 163 -1.18 11.63 -13.89
N VAL A 164 -0.84 10.36 -13.66
CA VAL A 164 0.05 9.57 -14.53
C VAL A 164 -0.78 8.72 -15.47
N VAL A 165 -0.46 8.83 -16.77
CA VAL A 165 -1.03 8.01 -17.85
C VAL A 165 -0.19 6.75 -18.07
N ARG A 166 1.13 6.87 -17.96
CA ARG A 166 2.07 5.77 -18.20
C ARG A 166 3.40 5.98 -17.48
N VAL A 167 4.01 4.87 -17.07
CA VAL A 167 5.38 4.78 -16.56
C VAL A 167 6.22 4.04 -17.61
N GLU A 168 7.36 4.60 -18.01
CA GLU A 168 8.26 4.02 -19.02
C GLU A 168 9.68 3.93 -18.45
N PRO A 169 10.38 2.79 -18.54
CA PRO A 169 11.80 2.71 -18.19
C PRO A 169 12.64 3.54 -19.17
N LEU A 170 13.76 4.09 -18.70
CA LEU A 170 14.73 4.86 -19.48
C LEU A 170 16.00 4.08 -19.77
#